data_AF-A0A962V7P1-F1
#
_entry.id   AF-A0A962V7P1-F1
#
_cell.length_a   1.000
_cell.length_b   1.000
_cell.length_c   1.000
_cell.angle_alpha   90.00
_cell.angle_beta   90.00
_cell.angle_gamma   90.00
#
_symmetry.space_group_name_H-M   'P 1'
#
loop_
_entity.id
_entity.type
_entity.pdbx_description
1 polymer ?
#
loop_
_entity_poly.entity_id
_entity_poly.type
_entity_poly.pdbx_seq_one_letter_code
_entity_poly.pdbx_strand_id
1 'polypeptide(L)' 'VVAGMCDRVAVMKAGEMVEEIAASSLQNQHKHHPYTTELLHAAMRFDLGAVATNNLQPVIEGA' A
#
# COMPACT_ATOMS: atom_id res chain seq x y z
N VAL A 1 -2.76 1.13 5.51
CA VAL A 1 -3.45 2.19 6.30
C VAL A 1 -4.67 2.78 5.58
N VAL A 2 -4.54 3.32 4.36
CA VAL A 2 -5.66 4.00 3.65
C VAL A 2 -6.91 3.12 3.47
N ALA A 3 -6.75 1.86 3.10
CA ALA A 3 -7.87 0.94 2.91
C ALA A 3 -8.64 0.60 4.20
N GLY A 4 -8.10 0.92 5.39
CA GLY A 4 -8.73 0.66 6.68
C GLY A 4 -9.42 1.88 7.29
N MET A 5 -9.38 3.05 6.64
CA MET A 5 -9.90 4.31 7.18
C MET A 5 -10.93 4.99 6.28
N CYS A 6 -11.04 4.57 5.02
CA CYS A 6 -11.91 5.17 4.02
C CYS A 6 -12.76 4.10 3.35
N ASP A 7 -13.97 4.45 2.91
CA ASP A 7 -14.83 3.55 2.11
C ASP A 7 -14.50 3.61 0.61
N ARG A 8 -14.03 4.77 0.14
CA ARG A 8 -13.72 5.08 -1.26
C ARG A 8 -12.41 5.85 -1.38
N VAL A 9 -11.71 5.62 -2.48
CA VAL A 9 -10.42 6.25 -2.81
C VAL A 9 -10.51 6.83 -4.21
N ALA A 10 -10.33 8.14 -4.33
CA ALA A 10 -10.15 8.80 -5.61
C ALA A 10 -8.66 8.89 -5.95
N VAL A 11 -8.31 8.46 -7.17
CA VAL A 11 -6.97 8.61 -7.73
C VAL A 11 -6.99 9.83 -8.62
N MET A 12 -5.99 10.70 -8.44
CA MET A 12 -5.85 11.93 -9.22
C MET A 12 -4.49 11.98 -9.92
N LYS A 13 -4.47 12.50 -11.14
CA LYS A 13 -3.25 12.76 -11.90
C LYS A 13 -3.37 14.14 -12.55
N ALA A 14 -2.34 14.96 -12.39
CA ALA A 14 -2.29 16.30 -12.97
C ALA A 14 -3.51 17.19 -12.65
N GLY A 15 -4.10 17.03 -11.46
CA GLY A 15 -5.26 17.80 -11.01
C GLY A 15 -6.61 17.24 -11.45
N GLU A 16 -6.65 16.16 -12.22
CA GLU A 16 -7.88 15.52 -12.67
C GLU A 16 -8.12 14.19 -11.93
N MET A 17 -9.38 13.88 -11.65
CA MET A 17 -9.76 12.57 -11.11
C MET A 17 -9.71 11.54 -12.23
N VAL A 18 -8.83 10.55 -12.10
CA VAL A 18 -8.62 9.51 -13.12
C VAL A 18 -9.36 8.22 -12.83
N GLU A 19 -9.58 7.91 -11.56
CA GLU A 19 -10.27 6.70 -11.14
C GLU A 19 -10.85 6.86 -9.74
N GLU A 20 -11.92 6.13 -9.45
CA GLU A 20 -12.46 6.03 -8.12
C GLU A 20 -12.73 4.57 -7.77
N ILE A 21 -12.23 4.13 -6.62
CA ILE A 21 -12.17 2.73 -6.24
C ILE A 21 -12.73 2.58 -4.82
N ALA A 22 -13.58 1.57 -4.61
CA ALA A 22 -13.94 1.16 -3.25
C ALA A 22 -12.70 0.67 -2.51
N ALA A 23 -12.52 1.08 -1.25
CA ALA A 23 -11.35 0.70 -0.46
C ALA A 23 -11.22 -0.82 -0.29
N SER A 24 -12.35 -1.52 -0.22
CA SER A 24 -12.42 -3.00 -0.21
C SER A 24 -11.90 -3.63 -1.51
N SER A 25 -11.97 -2.93 -2.63
CA SER A 25 -11.51 -3.38 -3.94
C SER A 25 -10.09 -2.95 -4.28
N LEU A 26 -9.44 -2.12 -3.44
CA LEU A 26 -8.10 -1.59 -3.69
C LEU A 26 -7.01 -2.69 -3.76
N GLN A 27 -7.24 -3.77 -3.02
CA GLN A 27 -6.38 -4.97 -2.99
C GLN A 27 -6.71 -5.96 -4.12
N ASN A 28 -7.91 -5.87 -4.69
CA ASN A 28 -8.34 -6.73 -5.78
C ASN A 28 -7.84 -6.17 -7.12
N GLN A 29 -7.57 -7.03 -8.10
CA GLN A 29 -7.02 -6.68 -9.40
C GLN A 29 -7.98 -5.88 -10.31
N HIS A 30 -9.04 -5.28 -9.76
CA HIS A 30 -10.04 -4.47 -10.47
C HIS A 30 -9.58 -3.03 -10.73
N LYS A 31 -8.28 -2.81 -10.94
CA LYS A 31 -7.72 -1.48 -11.24
C LYS A 31 -7.81 -1.28 -12.74
N HIS A 32 -8.65 -0.37 -13.18
CA HIS A 32 -8.83 -0.10 -14.60
C HIS A 32 -7.75 0.83 -15.14
N HIS A 33 -7.14 1.67 -14.30
CA HIS A 33 -6.16 2.64 -14.76
C HIS A 33 -4.70 2.19 -14.49
N PRO A 34 -3.82 2.17 -15.51
CA PRO A 34 -2.41 1.77 -15.37
C PRO A 34 -1.65 2.56 -14.28
N TYR A 35 -1.93 3.87 -14.19
CA TYR A 35 -1.37 4.75 -13.16
C TYR A 35 -1.68 4.30 -11.72
N THR A 36 -2.89 3.81 -11.45
CA THR A 36 -3.29 3.28 -10.13
C THR A 36 -2.44 2.07 -9.76
N THR A 37 -2.16 1.20 -10.73
CA THR A 37 -1.29 0.03 -10.53
C THR A 37 0.14 0.43 -10.20
N GLU A 38 0.71 1.40 -10.93
CA GLU A 38 2.04 1.94 -10.64
C GLU A 38 2.13 2.56 -9.24
N LEU A 39 1.14 3.37 -8.85
CA LEU A 39 1.07 3.98 -7.52
C LEU A 39 1.01 2.93 -6.41
N LEU A 40 0.17 1.90 -6.57
CA LEU A 40 0.07 0.82 -5.59
C LEU A 40 1.36 -0.01 -5.51
N HIS A 41 2.02 -0.28 -6.64
CA HIS A 41 3.33 -0.94 -6.63
C HIS A 41 4.39 -0.11 -5.91
N ALA A 42 4.41 1.21 -6.12
CA ALA A 42 5.32 2.12 -5.43
C ALA A 42 5.05 2.18 -3.93
N ALA A 43 3.77 2.25 -3.53
CA ALA A 43 3.36 2.29 -2.13
C ALA A 43 3.66 0.97 -1.39
N MET A 44 3.42 -0.19 -1.99
CA MET A 44 3.72 -1.49 -1.37
C MET A 44 5.23 -1.73 -1.19
N ARG A 45 6.07 -1.22 -2.10
CA ARG A 45 7.53 -1.24 -1.92
C ARG A 45 7.98 -0.49 -0.67
N PHE A 46 7.23 0.53 -0.26
CA PHE A 46 7.54 1.31 0.94
C PHE A 46 7.27 0.51 2.23
N ASP A 47 6.19 -0.28 2.28
CA ASP A 47 5.86 -1.13 3.44
C ASP A 47 6.86 -2.30 3.62
N LEU A 48 7.41 -2.85 2.54
CA LEU A 48 8.38 -3.96 2.59
C LEU A 48 9.78 -3.55 3.08
N GLY A 49 10.13 -2.26 3.03
CA GLY A 49 11.40 -1.75 3.53
C GLY A 49 11.45 -1.60 5.06
N ALA A 50 10.29 -1.46 5.72
CA ALA A 50 10.21 -1.29 7.17
C ALA A 50 10.19 -2.62 7.94
N VAL A 51 9.88 -3.74 7.28
CA VAL A 51 9.79 -5.08 7.88
C VAL A 51 11.14 -5.85 7.80
N ALA A 52 12.19 -5.27 7.22
CA ALA A 52 13.46 -5.96 7.03
C ALA A 52 14.49 -5.76 8.17
N THR A 53 14.21 -5.00 9.23
CA THR A 53 15.21 -4.71 10.28
C THR A 53 14.82 -5.04 11.72
N ASN A 54 13.60 -5.49 12.02
CA ASN A 54 13.24 -5.82 13.41
C ASN A 54 13.38 -7.32 13.74
N ASN A 55 14.52 -7.91 13.39
CA ASN A 55 14.96 -9.22 13.88
C ASN A 55 16.10 -9.06 14.90
N LEU A 56 15.87 -8.22 15.91
CA LEU A 56 16.61 -8.31 17.17
C LEU A 56 16.18 -9.60 17.87
N GLN A 57 16.83 -10.70 17.51
CA GLN A 57 16.83 -11.91 18.32
C GLN A 57 17.40 -11.54 19.69
N PRO A 58 16.70 -11.79 20.82
CA PRO A 58 17.36 -11.74 22.11
C PRO A 58 18.29 -12.96 22.17
N VAL A 59 19.57 -12.73 21.87
CA VAL A 59 20.65 -13.65 22.20
C VAL A 59 20.74 -13.64 23.72
N ILE A 60 20.14 -14.62 24.39
CA ILE A 60 20.48 -14.93 25.77
C ILE A 60 21.54 -16.03 25.70
N GLU A 61 22.79 -15.61 25.45
CA GLU A 61 23.95 -16.44 25.78
C GLU A 61 24.17 -16.37 27.29
N GLY A 62 24.15 -17.53 27.94
CA GLY A 62 24.97 -17.85 29.11
C GLY A 62 24.53 -17.32 30.49
N ALA A 63 23.92 -18.20 31.28
CA ALA A 63 24.24 -18.40 32.70
C ALA A 63 23.76 -19.78 33.15
#